data_AF-A0AA91C6R8-F1
#
_entry.id   AF-A0AA91C6R8-F1
#
_cell.length_a   1.000
_cell.length_b   1.000
_cell.length_c   1.000
_cell.angle_alpha   90.00
_cell.angle_beta   90.00
_cell.angle_gamma   90.00
#
_symmetry.space_group_name_H-M   'P 1'
#
loop_
_entity.id
_entity.type
_entity.pdbx_description
1 polymer ?
#
loop_
_entity_poly.entity_id
_entity_poly.type
_entity_poly.pdbx_seq_one_letter_code
_entity_poly.pdbx_strand_id
1 'polypeptide(L)'
;MINTVHPEWAQKTIAMLNFELPAFYDGASKMEISCVPEYASAVKQFVNEIAIDPEDNIYPKGINDTSVDANTMEDGVSYRHAGVPYFVNVPGTSEGEKGWIQMHYHTKSDNPSTYSREVMTTNINTYGMLAIWLDQAPVMKLDLTAAVDDLNVLNEDIAKKAGIDVGQYNQSLNSLKKATVKVNKKIENINKRFANAKTEKEKDALRKEGRELNLKLHEAFKYIQDHFIGIELSSTITTSFAQYQENIELFNDIIQALEKGNISNDKDGALDLAWHINGGSEYGFYDFSVESNLRAQRRLSEETNPNNVFWTTNRQFKFAKTYPALLGIFEKAEQENPDFADEINIYQEEIKNQEVYLNEEVTQVIQAMNELTNKLLEY
;
A
#
# COMPACT_ATOMS: atom_id res chain seq x y z
N MET A 1 13.46 9.91 -11.41
CA MET A 1 12.55 8.80 -11.72
C MET A 1 13.27 7.71 -12.50
N ILE A 2 12.96 6.45 -12.20
CA ILE A 2 13.42 5.29 -12.98
C ILE A 2 12.61 5.27 -14.27
N ASN A 3 13.30 5.24 -15.41
CA ASN A 3 12.67 5.36 -16.72
C ASN A 3 13.47 4.56 -17.76
N THR A 4 13.09 4.67 -19.03
CA THR A 4 13.74 3.97 -20.14
C THR A 4 15.18 4.43 -20.40
N VAL A 5 15.59 5.61 -19.92
CA VAL A 5 16.96 6.13 -20.04
C VAL A 5 17.87 5.50 -18.98
N HIS A 6 17.35 5.37 -17.75
CA HIS A 6 18.09 4.80 -16.62
C HIS A 6 17.34 3.65 -15.92
N PRO A 7 17.04 2.54 -16.63
CA PRO A 7 16.36 1.39 -16.03
C PRO A 7 17.25 0.68 -15.00
N GLU A 8 18.58 0.80 -15.12
CA GLU A 8 19.54 0.17 -14.23
C GLU A 8 19.53 0.73 -12.81
N TRP A 9 18.91 1.90 -12.58
CA TRP A 9 18.78 2.48 -11.25
C TRP A 9 17.90 1.63 -10.33
N ALA A 10 16.92 0.90 -10.88
CA ALA A 10 16.07 0.00 -10.11
C ALA A 10 16.87 -1.08 -9.34
N GLN A 11 17.99 -1.53 -9.90
CA GLN A 11 18.82 -2.60 -9.34
C GLN A 11 20.00 -2.08 -8.51
N LYS A 12 20.12 -0.76 -8.34
CA LYS A 12 21.27 -0.10 -7.69
C LYS A 12 20.87 0.79 -6.54
N THR A 13 19.63 1.28 -6.52
CA THR A 13 19.17 2.26 -5.56
C THR A 13 18.76 1.57 -4.27
N ILE A 14 19.53 1.76 -3.20
CA ILE A 14 19.24 1.18 -1.88
C ILE A 14 17.85 1.60 -1.40
N ALA A 15 17.62 2.91 -1.33
CA ALA A 15 16.34 3.50 -0.99
C ALA A 15 16.20 4.86 -1.66
N MET A 16 14.96 5.24 -1.96
CA MET A 16 14.61 6.62 -2.27
C MET A 16 14.13 7.32 -0.98
N LEU A 17 14.56 8.56 -0.75
CA LEU A 17 14.11 9.38 0.38
C LEU A 17 13.32 10.56 -0.16
N ASN A 18 11.99 10.51 0.00
CA ASN A 18 11.07 11.56 -0.43
C ASN A 18 10.84 12.57 0.69
N PHE A 19 10.56 13.82 0.31
CA PHE A 19 10.25 14.89 1.24
C PHE A 19 8.98 15.64 0.84
N GLU A 20 7.88 15.35 1.54
CA GLU A 20 6.59 16.00 1.36
C GLU A 20 6.37 17.05 2.43
N LEU A 21 6.16 18.31 2.02
CA LEU A 21 5.87 19.43 2.91
C LEU A 21 6.83 19.49 4.15
N PRO A 22 8.16 19.41 3.97
CA PRO A 22 9.11 19.06 5.04
C PRO A 22 9.36 20.18 6.08
N ALA A 23 8.62 21.28 6.00
CA ALA A 23 8.92 22.50 6.74
C ALA A 23 7.69 23.16 7.37
N PHE A 24 6.57 22.45 7.54
CA PHE A 24 5.47 22.96 8.38
C PHE A 24 5.30 22.07 9.62
N TYR A 25 4.88 22.68 10.74
CA TYR A 25 4.61 21.92 11.95
C TYR A 25 3.17 21.42 11.98
N ASP A 26 3.04 20.11 12.13
CA ASP A 26 1.78 19.38 12.20
C ASP A 26 1.08 19.42 13.56
N GLY A 27 1.77 19.89 14.61
CA GLY A 27 1.26 19.83 15.98
C GLY A 27 1.46 18.47 16.65
N ALA A 28 2.16 17.52 16.02
CA ALA A 28 2.39 16.21 16.58
C ALA A 28 3.42 16.26 17.72
N SER A 29 3.27 15.35 18.68
CA SER A 29 4.22 15.24 19.80
C SER A 29 5.45 14.39 19.46
N LYS A 30 5.36 13.56 18.41
CA LYS A 30 6.45 12.75 17.88
C LYS A 30 6.61 13.03 16.39
N MET A 31 7.85 13.00 15.90
CA MET A 31 8.12 12.93 14.47
C MET A 31 7.81 11.52 13.97
N GLU A 32 7.20 11.40 12.79
CA GLU A 32 6.93 10.12 12.16
C GLU A 32 7.74 9.94 10.88
N ILE A 33 8.16 8.71 10.63
CA ILE A 33 8.83 8.28 9.40
C ILE A 33 7.87 7.32 8.71
N SER A 34 7.55 7.59 7.45
CA SER A 34 6.82 6.65 6.62
C SER A 34 7.75 5.93 5.66
N CYS A 35 7.44 4.66 5.39
CA CYS A 35 8.22 3.84 4.47
C CYS A 35 7.39 2.66 3.94
N VAL A 36 7.96 1.93 2.99
CA VAL A 36 7.44 0.60 2.63
C VAL A 36 7.51 -0.35 3.85
N PRO A 37 6.58 -1.32 3.98
CA PRO A 37 6.56 -2.23 5.13
C PRO A 37 7.90 -2.95 5.37
N GLU A 38 8.63 -3.27 4.30
CA GLU A 38 9.92 -3.94 4.36
C GLU A 38 11.03 -3.11 5.04
N TYR A 39 10.80 -1.81 5.28
CA TYR A 39 11.71 -0.96 6.07
C TYR A 39 11.23 -0.66 7.49
N ALA A 40 10.07 -1.15 7.92
CA ALA A 40 9.55 -0.87 9.26
C ALA A 40 10.54 -1.29 10.38
N SER A 41 11.16 -2.45 10.27
CA SER A 41 12.18 -2.91 11.23
C SER A 41 13.46 -2.08 11.17
N ALA A 42 13.83 -1.54 10.00
CA ALA A 42 14.96 -0.63 9.83
C ALA A 42 14.69 0.72 10.50
N VAL A 43 13.48 1.28 10.37
CA VAL A 43 13.06 2.50 11.09
C VAL A 43 13.19 2.29 12.59
N LYS A 44 12.64 1.19 13.11
CA LYS A 44 12.73 0.86 14.52
C LYS A 44 14.18 0.78 15.02
N GLN A 45 15.04 0.11 14.26
CA GLN A 45 16.47 0.02 14.61
C GLN A 45 17.13 1.40 14.58
N PHE A 46 16.90 2.18 13.52
CA PHE A 46 17.47 3.52 13.35
C PHE A 46 17.09 4.44 14.51
N VAL A 47 15.80 4.51 14.87
CA VAL A 47 15.31 5.37 15.94
C VAL A 47 15.90 4.98 17.30
N ASN A 48 16.02 3.67 17.58
CA ASN A 48 16.50 3.19 18.88
C ASN A 48 18.03 3.24 19.03
N GLU A 49 18.80 3.20 17.93
CA GLU A 49 20.26 3.05 17.99
C GLU A 49 21.04 4.26 17.47
N ILE A 50 20.46 5.06 16.57
CA ILE A 50 21.19 6.03 15.74
C ILE A 50 20.59 7.44 15.80
N ALA A 51 19.26 7.55 15.74
CA ALA A 51 18.60 8.84 15.62
C ALA A 51 18.92 9.78 16.78
N ILE A 52 18.89 11.08 16.51
CA ILE A 52 19.08 12.14 17.49
C ILE A 52 17.77 12.82 17.81
N ASP A 53 17.74 13.53 18.93
CA ASP A 53 16.58 14.29 19.35
C ASP A 53 16.21 15.38 18.31
N PRO A 54 14.90 15.60 18.10
CA PRO A 54 14.39 16.69 17.26
C PRO A 54 14.89 18.08 17.67
N GLU A 55 15.05 18.97 16.70
CA GLU A 55 15.54 20.35 16.91
C GLU A 55 14.59 21.12 17.85
N ASP A 56 15.17 21.86 18.80
CA ASP A 56 14.44 22.75 19.72
C ASP A 56 13.19 22.13 20.37
N ASN A 57 13.19 20.81 20.57
CA ASN A 57 12.08 20.06 21.18
C ASN A 57 10.75 20.25 20.41
N ILE A 58 10.81 20.50 19.09
CA ILE A 58 9.63 20.68 18.22
C ILE A 58 8.71 19.45 18.24
N TYR A 59 9.31 18.27 18.37
CA TYR A 59 8.63 17.01 18.68
C TYR A 59 9.03 16.54 20.08
N PRO A 60 8.30 16.93 21.14
CA PRO A 60 8.73 16.78 22.53
C PRO A 60 8.84 15.34 23.03
N LYS A 61 8.33 14.36 22.29
CA LYS A 61 8.43 12.93 22.59
C LYS A 61 9.38 12.19 21.63
N GLY A 62 10.22 12.93 20.90
CA GLY A 62 11.23 12.38 20.00
C GLY A 62 10.65 11.86 18.68
N ILE A 63 11.35 10.91 18.07
CA ILE A 63 10.95 10.25 16.83
C ILE A 63 10.20 8.95 17.17
N ASN A 64 9.15 8.63 16.42
CA ASN A 64 8.41 7.38 16.58
C ASN A 64 9.24 6.21 16.03
N ASP A 65 9.43 5.15 16.83
CA ASP A 65 10.16 3.95 16.42
C ASP A 65 9.27 2.95 15.64
N THR A 66 7.97 3.22 15.55
CA THR A 66 7.04 2.58 14.63
C THR A 66 6.85 3.47 13.41
N SER A 67 7.12 2.95 12.23
CA SER A 67 6.87 3.63 10.96
C SER A 67 5.39 3.70 10.62
N VAL A 68 5.02 4.64 9.76
CA VAL A 68 3.71 4.70 9.10
C VAL A 68 3.84 4.09 7.71
N ASP A 69 2.91 3.25 7.29
CA ASP A 69 2.96 2.68 5.94
C ASP A 69 2.82 3.78 4.88
N ALA A 70 3.67 3.71 3.87
CA ALA A 70 3.64 4.69 2.79
C ALA A 70 2.40 4.52 1.91
N ASN A 71 1.83 5.64 1.48
CA ASN A 71 0.64 5.70 0.63
C ASN A 71 1.01 6.07 -0.82
N THR A 72 0.03 6.36 -1.66
CA THR A 72 0.21 6.68 -3.08
C THR A 72 0.13 8.18 -3.41
N MET A 73 -0.04 9.05 -2.41
CA MET A 73 -0.24 10.50 -2.56
C MET A 73 1.08 11.27 -2.63
N GLU A 74 2.17 10.60 -2.96
CA GLU A 74 3.54 11.09 -2.95
C GLU A 74 4.38 10.39 -4.03
N ASP A 75 5.55 10.95 -4.37
CA ASP A 75 6.32 10.50 -5.54
C ASP A 75 6.92 9.07 -5.40
N GLY A 76 7.08 8.56 -4.18
CA GLY A 76 7.69 7.27 -3.88
C GLY A 76 6.92 6.05 -4.35
N VAL A 77 5.61 6.15 -4.54
CA VAL A 77 4.81 5.11 -5.18
C VAL A 77 5.36 4.70 -6.55
N SER A 78 5.92 5.66 -7.31
CA SER A 78 6.51 5.39 -8.63
C SER A 78 7.83 4.62 -8.53
N TYR A 79 8.62 4.87 -7.47
CA TYR A 79 9.86 4.15 -7.18
C TYR A 79 9.57 2.74 -6.66
N ARG A 80 8.58 2.61 -5.77
CA ARG A 80 8.03 1.32 -5.34
C ARG A 80 7.57 0.51 -6.55
N HIS A 81 6.87 1.15 -7.49
CA HIS A 81 6.46 0.50 -8.73
C HIS A 81 7.64 -0.05 -9.53
N ALA A 82 8.74 0.70 -9.60
CA ALA A 82 9.96 0.32 -10.28
C ALA A 82 10.86 -0.65 -9.50
N GLY A 83 10.48 -1.08 -8.28
CA GLY A 83 11.26 -2.02 -7.47
C GLY A 83 12.31 -1.37 -6.57
N VAL A 84 12.14 -0.09 -6.26
CA VAL A 84 12.97 0.63 -5.30
C VAL A 84 12.16 0.92 -4.04
N PRO A 85 12.56 0.38 -2.88
CA PRO A 85 11.92 0.70 -1.62
C PRO A 85 12.24 2.15 -1.22
N TYR A 86 11.40 2.75 -0.39
CA TYR A 86 11.54 4.18 -0.09
C TYR A 86 11.07 4.55 1.31
N PHE A 87 11.43 5.77 1.69
CA PHE A 87 10.97 6.47 2.88
C PHE A 87 10.41 7.83 2.47
N VAL A 88 9.48 8.36 3.26
CA VAL A 88 8.92 9.70 3.11
C VAL A 88 8.72 10.29 4.50
N ASN A 89 8.96 11.59 4.69
CA ASN A 89 8.54 12.23 5.94
C ASN A 89 7.02 12.29 5.99
N VAL A 90 6.45 12.08 7.17
CA VAL A 90 5.02 12.26 7.33
C VAL A 90 4.79 13.72 7.69
N PRO A 91 4.19 14.52 6.80
CA PRO A 91 3.52 15.72 7.28
C PRO A 91 2.33 15.23 8.10
N GLY A 92 2.30 15.45 9.42
CA GLY A 92 1.11 15.18 10.22
C GLY A 92 -0.02 16.12 9.77
N THR A 93 -0.75 15.72 8.75
CA THR A 93 -1.81 16.54 8.20
C THR A 93 -2.96 16.53 9.18
N SER A 94 -3.15 17.64 9.90
CA SER A 94 -4.36 17.83 10.67
C SER A 94 -5.53 18.01 9.69
N GLU A 95 -6.49 17.09 9.75
CA GLU A 95 -7.75 17.20 9.04
C GLU A 95 -8.79 17.99 9.85
N GLY A 96 -9.87 18.41 9.18
CA GLY A 96 -11.00 19.13 9.78
C GLY A 96 -11.06 20.60 9.36
N GLU A 97 -12.14 21.29 9.69
CA GLU A 97 -12.39 22.68 9.25
C GLU A 97 -11.26 23.67 9.60
N LYS A 98 -10.47 23.37 10.64
CA LYS A 98 -9.32 24.17 11.10
C LYS A 98 -7.98 23.46 10.89
N GLY A 99 -7.99 22.32 10.23
CA GLY A 99 -6.81 21.53 9.92
C GLY A 99 -5.94 22.22 8.87
N TRP A 100 -4.64 21.90 8.86
CA TRP A 100 -3.70 22.52 7.93
C TRP A 100 -4.07 22.23 6.47
N ILE A 101 -4.55 21.02 6.18
CA ILE A 101 -4.96 20.63 4.82
C ILE A 101 -6.07 21.53 4.30
N GLN A 102 -7.13 21.73 5.08
CA GLN A 102 -8.29 22.52 4.66
C GLN A 102 -7.97 24.02 4.61
N MET A 103 -7.07 24.51 5.46
CA MET A 103 -6.77 25.93 5.60
C MET A 103 -5.65 26.44 4.69
N HIS A 104 -4.69 25.59 4.32
CA HIS A 104 -3.46 26.00 3.64
C HIS A 104 -3.18 25.23 2.35
N TYR A 105 -3.22 23.90 2.36
CA TYR A 105 -2.75 23.05 1.27
C TYR A 105 -3.37 23.40 -0.10
N HIS A 106 -2.53 23.56 -1.13
CA HIS A 106 -2.95 23.94 -2.49
C HIS A 106 -3.77 25.24 -2.59
N THR A 107 -3.69 26.12 -1.59
CA THR A 107 -4.33 27.44 -1.61
C THR A 107 -3.28 28.56 -1.54
N LYS A 108 -3.72 29.81 -1.77
CA LYS A 108 -2.88 31.00 -1.54
C LYS A 108 -2.43 31.18 -0.08
N SER A 109 -3.03 30.45 0.85
CA SER A 109 -2.71 30.50 2.27
C SER A 109 -1.51 29.64 2.63
N ASP A 110 -1.05 28.75 1.74
CA ASP A 110 0.27 28.12 1.86
C ASP A 110 1.33 29.14 1.41
N ASN A 111 1.92 29.79 2.41
CA ASN A 111 2.82 30.93 2.22
C ASN A 111 3.89 30.92 3.33
N PRO A 112 4.94 31.77 3.27
CA PRO A 112 6.06 31.69 4.20
C PRO A 112 5.73 31.74 5.71
N SER A 113 4.51 32.11 6.10
CA SER A 113 4.08 32.05 7.51
C SER A 113 3.89 30.64 8.05
N THR A 114 3.73 29.61 7.21
CA THR A 114 3.62 28.20 7.63
C THR A 114 4.97 27.53 7.84
N TYR A 115 6.07 28.20 7.47
CA TYR A 115 7.42 27.68 7.58
C TYR A 115 7.88 27.57 9.04
N SER A 116 8.33 26.37 9.43
CA SER A 116 9.09 26.09 10.64
C SER A 116 10.50 25.64 10.27
N ARG A 117 11.49 26.37 10.79
CA ARG A 117 12.90 26.05 10.64
C ARG A 117 13.26 24.77 11.41
N GLU A 118 12.64 24.59 12.56
CA GLU A 118 12.87 23.50 13.50
C GLU A 118 12.39 22.18 12.88
N VAL A 119 11.22 22.17 12.23
CA VAL A 119 10.74 21.01 11.47
C VAL A 119 11.65 20.70 10.28
N MET A 120 12.01 21.72 9.49
CA MET A 120 12.92 21.51 8.35
C MET A 120 14.27 20.94 8.78
N THR A 121 14.83 21.48 9.86
CA THR A 121 16.13 21.06 10.42
C THR A 121 16.03 19.64 10.98
N THR A 122 14.94 19.32 11.68
CA THR A 122 14.67 17.97 12.17
C THR A 122 14.59 16.98 11.01
N ASN A 123 13.84 17.29 9.94
CA ASN A 123 13.75 16.44 8.75
C ASN A 123 15.12 16.24 8.08
N ILE A 124 15.89 17.30 7.85
CA ILE A 124 17.23 17.21 7.25
C ILE A 124 18.15 16.32 8.10
N ASN A 125 18.18 16.54 9.42
CA ASN A 125 19.05 15.79 10.32
C ASN A 125 18.66 14.31 10.36
N THR A 126 17.38 14.02 10.58
CA THR A 126 16.86 12.65 10.66
C THR A 126 17.11 11.87 9.38
N TYR A 127 16.67 12.40 8.23
CA TYR A 127 16.81 11.69 6.96
C TYR A 127 18.24 11.69 6.43
N GLY A 128 19.04 12.72 6.72
CA GLY A 128 20.48 12.73 6.43
C GLY A 128 21.22 11.64 7.20
N MET A 129 20.92 11.46 8.49
CA MET A 129 21.48 10.37 9.29
C MET A 129 20.98 9.00 8.82
N LEU A 130 19.70 8.87 8.49
CA LEU A 130 19.13 7.65 7.93
C LEU A 130 19.84 7.25 6.63
N ALA A 131 20.07 8.21 5.72
CA ALA A 131 20.79 7.99 4.47
C ALA A 131 22.20 7.46 4.71
N ILE A 132 22.96 8.11 5.61
CA ILE A 132 24.32 7.70 5.97
C ILE A 132 24.31 6.29 6.58
N TRP A 133 23.37 6.01 7.48
CA TRP A 133 23.27 4.72 8.15
C TRP A 133 22.90 3.58 7.19
N LEU A 134 21.99 3.82 6.24
CA LEU A 134 21.64 2.87 5.19
C LEU A 134 22.84 2.59 4.26
N ASP A 135 23.57 3.63 3.83
CA ASP A 135 24.72 3.52 2.94
C ASP A 135 25.91 2.76 3.56
N GLN A 136 26.05 2.81 4.89
CA GLN A 136 27.10 2.08 5.61
C GLN A 136 26.89 0.56 5.64
N ALA A 137 25.69 0.06 5.37
CA ALA A 137 25.40 -1.36 5.37
C ALA A 137 25.76 -1.99 4.01
N PRO A 138 26.52 -3.11 3.97
CA PRO A 138 26.82 -3.80 2.71
C PRO A 138 25.57 -4.46 2.09
N VAL A 139 24.53 -4.71 2.88
CA VAL A 139 23.26 -5.29 2.44
C VAL A 139 22.11 -4.42 2.93
N MET A 140 21.13 -4.18 2.05
CA MET A 140 19.90 -3.46 2.39
C MET A 140 19.23 -4.10 3.61
N LYS A 141 18.78 -3.26 4.55
CA LYS A 141 18.06 -3.67 5.76
C LYS A 141 16.58 -3.93 5.47
N LEU A 142 16.30 -4.69 4.41
CA LEU A 142 14.94 -5.03 4.00
C LEU A 142 14.47 -6.27 4.76
N ASP A 143 13.31 -6.16 5.39
CA ASP A 143 12.58 -7.24 5.99
C ASP A 143 11.48 -7.72 5.06
N LEU A 144 11.74 -8.84 4.37
CA LEU A 144 10.77 -9.39 3.42
C LEU A 144 9.56 -10.08 4.09
N THR A 145 9.54 -10.23 5.43
CA THR A 145 8.36 -10.81 6.10
C THR A 145 7.21 -9.83 6.19
N ALA A 146 7.50 -8.52 6.29
CA ALA A 146 6.47 -7.51 6.54
C ALA A 146 5.36 -7.52 5.47
N ALA A 147 5.71 -7.34 4.20
CA ALA A 147 4.74 -7.37 3.10
C ALA A 147 4.13 -8.78 2.85
N VAL A 148 4.80 -9.85 3.28
CA VAL A 148 4.25 -11.22 3.18
C VAL A 148 3.25 -11.50 4.28
N ASP A 149 3.37 -10.85 5.45
CA ASP A 149 2.40 -10.98 6.53
C ASP A 149 1.04 -10.36 6.15
N ASP A 150 1.02 -9.33 5.30
CA ASP A 150 -0.22 -8.74 4.78
C ASP A 150 -1.05 -9.71 3.94
N LEU A 151 -0.47 -10.81 3.45
CA LEU A 151 -1.20 -11.87 2.74
C LEU A 151 -2.09 -12.73 3.65
N ASN A 152 -2.08 -12.55 4.98
CA ASN A 152 -2.98 -13.29 5.89
C ASN A 152 -4.43 -12.76 5.93
N VAL A 153 -4.83 -11.92 4.97
CA VAL A 153 -6.15 -11.25 4.94
C VAL A 153 -7.23 -12.03 4.18
N LEU A 154 -6.89 -13.18 3.57
CA LEU A 154 -7.84 -13.98 2.80
C LEU A 154 -8.99 -14.50 3.68
N ASN A 155 -10.21 -14.07 3.39
CA ASN A 155 -11.41 -14.58 4.06
C ASN A 155 -11.67 -16.03 3.65
N GLU A 156 -11.54 -16.99 4.57
CA GLU A 156 -11.66 -18.41 4.27
C GLU A 156 -13.04 -18.82 3.73
N ASP A 157 -14.11 -18.21 4.23
CA ASP A 157 -15.48 -18.61 3.86
C ASP A 157 -15.81 -18.12 2.45
N ILE A 158 -15.41 -16.89 2.12
CA ILE A 158 -15.50 -16.35 0.77
C ILE A 158 -14.61 -17.15 -0.18
N ALA A 159 -13.37 -17.45 0.23
CA ALA A 159 -12.44 -18.22 -0.58
C ALA A 159 -12.98 -19.61 -0.94
N LYS A 160 -13.57 -20.32 0.03
CA LYS A 160 -14.21 -21.63 -0.21
C LYS A 160 -15.37 -21.54 -1.18
N LYS A 161 -16.23 -20.51 -1.07
CA LYS A 161 -17.34 -20.28 -2.01
C LYS A 161 -16.84 -19.97 -3.42
N ALA A 162 -15.77 -19.18 -3.53
CA ALA A 162 -15.06 -18.89 -4.77
C ALA A 162 -14.29 -20.09 -5.34
N GLY A 163 -14.27 -21.25 -4.67
CA GLY A 163 -13.58 -22.45 -5.14
C GLY A 163 -12.06 -22.42 -4.99
N ILE A 164 -11.53 -21.58 -4.08
CA ILE A 164 -10.10 -21.48 -3.79
C ILE A 164 -9.68 -22.61 -2.84
N ASP A 165 -8.53 -23.24 -3.13
CA ASP A 165 -7.90 -24.18 -2.20
C ASP A 165 -7.18 -23.42 -1.08
N VAL A 166 -7.92 -23.14 0.00
CA VAL A 166 -7.41 -22.48 1.21
C VAL A 166 -6.26 -23.28 1.86
N GLY A 167 -6.27 -24.61 1.73
CA GLY A 167 -5.20 -25.46 2.24
C GLY A 167 -3.89 -25.23 1.51
N GLN A 168 -3.95 -25.18 0.18
CA GLN A 168 -2.82 -24.84 -0.68
C GLN A 168 -2.33 -23.42 -0.43
N TYR A 169 -3.24 -22.44 -0.34
CA TYR A 169 -2.91 -21.05 -0.02
C TYR A 169 -2.08 -20.95 1.26
N ASN A 170 -2.60 -21.52 2.35
CA ASN A 170 -1.93 -21.53 3.65
C ASN A 170 -0.59 -22.27 3.61
N GLN A 171 -0.47 -23.36 2.86
CA GLN A 171 0.80 -24.08 2.70
C GLN A 171 1.85 -23.24 1.96
N SER A 172 1.46 -22.60 0.86
CA SER A 172 2.33 -21.73 0.07
C SER A 172 2.77 -20.50 0.87
N LEU A 173 1.84 -19.84 1.55
CA LEU A 173 2.14 -18.67 2.39
C LEU A 173 3.10 -19.02 3.54
N ASN A 174 2.86 -20.14 4.24
CA ASN A 174 3.76 -20.60 5.30
C ASN A 174 5.16 -20.98 4.79
N SER A 175 5.25 -21.50 3.55
CA SER A 175 6.53 -21.82 2.93
C SER A 175 7.30 -20.55 2.56
N LEU A 176 6.60 -19.57 2.00
CA LEU A 176 7.16 -18.26 1.67
C LEU A 176 7.67 -17.54 2.92
N LYS A 177 6.88 -17.48 3.99
CA LYS A 177 7.28 -16.90 5.29
C LYS A 177 8.55 -17.54 5.86
N LYS A 178 8.68 -18.86 5.75
CA LYS A 178 9.91 -19.56 6.19
C LYS A 178 11.12 -19.19 5.33
N ALA A 179 10.92 -18.98 4.03
CA ALA A 179 11.99 -18.59 3.12
C ALA A 179 12.43 -17.14 3.36
N THR A 180 11.50 -16.19 3.54
CA THR A 180 11.82 -14.79 3.88
C THR A 180 12.58 -14.68 5.19
N VAL A 181 12.18 -15.42 6.24
CA VAL A 181 12.93 -15.48 7.51
C VAL A 181 14.37 -15.96 7.32
N LYS A 182 14.62 -16.92 6.42
CA LYS A 182 16.00 -17.38 6.13
C LYS A 182 16.83 -16.28 5.45
N VAL A 183 16.24 -15.57 4.49
CA VAL A 183 16.88 -14.44 3.79
C VAL A 183 17.17 -13.30 4.78
N ASN A 184 16.20 -12.91 5.62
CA ASN A 184 16.39 -11.90 6.66
C ASN A 184 17.56 -12.23 7.59
N LYS A 185 17.67 -13.49 8.04
CA LYS A 185 18.83 -13.95 8.83
C LYS A 185 20.16 -13.81 8.09
N LYS A 186 20.17 -14.00 6.77
CA LYS A 186 21.37 -13.80 5.94
C LYS A 186 21.75 -12.31 5.84
N ILE A 187 20.76 -11.44 5.65
CA ILE A 187 20.92 -9.98 5.67
C ILE A 187 21.55 -9.55 7.00
N GLU A 188 20.96 -9.96 8.12
CA GLU A 188 21.46 -9.67 9.47
C GLU A 188 22.89 -10.19 9.68
N ASN A 189 23.17 -11.42 9.23
CA ASN A 189 24.49 -12.03 9.38
C ASN A 189 25.59 -11.23 8.66
N ILE A 190 25.37 -10.87 7.40
CA ILE A 190 26.36 -10.12 6.61
C ILE A 190 26.58 -8.73 7.22
N ASN A 191 25.49 -8.03 7.55
CA ASN A 191 25.57 -6.70 8.16
C ASN A 191 26.28 -6.74 9.53
N LYS A 192 26.00 -7.76 10.35
CA LYS A 192 26.70 -7.95 11.65
C LYS A 192 28.17 -8.29 11.47
N ARG A 193 28.53 -9.14 10.51
CA ARG A 193 29.94 -9.45 10.19
C ARG A 193 30.67 -8.21 9.71
N PHE A 194 30.02 -7.37 8.91
CA PHE A 194 30.60 -6.13 8.39
C PHE A 194 30.85 -5.09 9.49
N ALA A 195 29.89 -4.87 10.39
CA ALA A 195 30.07 -4.00 11.54
C ALA A 195 31.23 -4.44 12.46
N ASN A 196 31.51 -5.75 12.52
CA ASN A 196 32.58 -6.32 13.36
C ASN A 196 33.92 -6.49 12.64
N ALA A 197 33.98 -6.31 11.32
CA ALA A 197 35.18 -6.48 10.52
C ALA A 197 36.29 -5.51 10.98
N LYS A 198 37.53 -6.03 11.10
CA LYS A 198 38.68 -5.27 11.63
C LYS A 198 39.60 -4.77 10.56
N THR A 199 39.49 -5.31 9.35
CA THR A 199 40.35 -4.95 8.21
C THR A 199 39.53 -4.53 7.00
N GLU A 200 40.08 -3.64 6.16
CA GLU A 200 39.42 -3.29 4.89
C GLU A 200 39.29 -4.49 3.95
N LYS A 201 40.22 -5.45 4.00
CA LYS A 201 40.12 -6.70 3.21
C LYS A 201 38.86 -7.51 3.57
N GLU A 202 38.53 -7.62 4.86
CA GLU A 202 37.29 -8.27 5.31
C GLU A 202 36.05 -7.49 4.87
N LYS A 203 36.07 -6.16 5.04
CA LYS A 203 34.97 -5.29 4.60
C LYS A 203 34.74 -5.38 3.09
N ASP A 204 35.79 -5.40 2.27
CA ASP A 204 35.67 -5.48 0.82
C ASP A 204 35.09 -6.83 0.36
N ALA A 205 35.47 -7.92 1.02
CA ALA A 205 34.87 -9.23 0.78
C ALA A 205 33.37 -9.23 1.12
N LEU A 206 32.99 -8.65 2.26
CA LEU A 206 31.59 -8.55 2.69
C LEU A 206 30.77 -7.59 1.83
N ARG A 207 31.36 -6.49 1.33
CA ARG A 207 30.71 -5.61 0.33
C ARG A 207 30.46 -6.36 -0.97
N LYS A 208 31.37 -7.25 -1.40
CA LYS A 208 31.16 -8.08 -2.58
C LYS A 208 30.02 -9.09 -2.36
N GLU A 209 30.05 -9.82 -1.26
CA GLU A 209 28.98 -10.74 -0.84
C GLU A 209 27.63 -9.99 -0.76
N GLY A 210 27.64 -8.79 -0.18
CA GLY A 210 26.44 -7.98 -0.01
C GLY A 210 25.87 -7.42 -1.31
N ARG A 211 26.70 -7.01 -2.27
CA ARG A 211 26.25 -6.60 -3.61
C ARG A 211 25.52 -7.73 -4.34
N GLU A 212 26.03 -8.95 -4.26
CA GLU A 212 25.38 -10.12 -4.87
C GLU A 212 24.00 -10.38 -4.23
N LEU A 213 23.89 -10.24 -2.91
CA LEU A 213 22.60 -10.37 -2.23
C LEU A 213 21.65 -9.19 -2.52
N ASN A 214 22.13 -7.95 -2.59
CA ASN A 214 21.28 -6.78 -2.89
C ASN A 214 20.59 -6.89 -4.24
N LEU A 215 21.27 -7.41 -5.27
CA LEU A 215 20.64 -7.67 -6.58
C LEU A 215 19.44 -8.61 -6.45
N LYS A 216 19.63 -9.71 -5.71
CA LYS A 216 18.57 -10.67 -5.40
C LYS A 216 17.43 -10.03 -4.57
N LEU A 217 17.75 -9.16 -3.61
CA LEU A 217 16.75 -8.45 -2.83
C LEU A 217 15.93 -7.46 -3.66
N HIS A 218 16.55 -6.75 -4.61
CA HIS A 218 15.80 -5.91 -5.56
C HIS A 218 14.82 -6.73 -6.40
N GLU A 219 15.25 -7.90 -6.88
CA GLU A 219 14.37 -8.83 -7.62
C GLU A 219 13.22 -9.32 -6.74
N ALA A 220 13.50 -9.74 -5.50
CA ALA A 220 12.45 -10.19 -4.57
C ALA A 220 11.47 -9.08 -4.21
N PHE A 221 11.96 -7.87 -3.92
CA PHE A 221 11.10 -6.72 -3.64
C PHE A 221 10.23 -6.40 -4.85
N LYS A 222 10.79 -6.25 -6.06
CA LYS A 222 10.01 -6.02 -7.28
C LYS A 222 8.96 -7.11 -7.51
N TYR A 223 9.33 -8.36 -7.28
CA TYR A 223 8.42 -9.49 -7.44
C TYR A 223 7.23 -9.41 -6.46
N ILE A 224 7.48 -9.07 -5.19
CA ILE A 224 6.42 -8.79 -4.21
C ILE A 224 5.50 -7.66 -4.71
N GLN A 225 6.08 -6.54 -5.17
CA GLN A 225 5.33 -5.38 -5.66
C GLN A 225 4.50 -5.66 -6.93
N ASP A 226 4.88 -6.65 -7.73
CA ASP A 226 4.20 -7.00 -8.98
C ASP A 226 3.11 -8.04 -8.79
N HIS A 227 3.28 -8.95 -7.83
CA HIS A 227 2.43 -10.13 -7.70
C HIS A 227 1.53 -10.16 -6.49
N PHE A 228 1.83 -9.37 -5.44
CA PHE A 228 1.08 -9.41 -4.19
C PHE A 228 0.35 -8.11 -3.88
N ILE A 229 0.78 -6.99 -4.48
CA ILE A 229 0.32 -5.66 -4.11
C ILE A 229 -0.72 -5.14 -5.10
N GLY A 230 -1.90 -4.81 -4.58
CA GLY A 230 -2.96 -4.07 -5.25
C GLY A 230 -3.00 -2.61 -4.82
N ILE A 231 -3.68 -1.78 -5.61
CA ILE A 231 -4.00 -0.40 -5.25
C ILE A 231 -5.49 -0.16 -5.49
N GLU A 232 -6.23 0.18 -4.45
CA GLU A 232 -7.64 0.52 -4.54
C GLU A 232 -7.77 1.95 -5.10
N LEU A 233 -8.45 2.04 -6.24
CA LEU A 233 -8.60 3.24 -7.06
C LEU A 233 -7.26 3.89 -7.40
N SER A 234 -6.78 4.76 -6.51
CA SER A 234 -5.52 5.48 -6.66
C SER A 234 -4.82 5.77 -5.33
N SER A 235 -5.35 5.30 -4.20
CA SER A 235 -5.01 5.80 -2.86
C SER A 235 -4.49 4.73 -1.90
N THR A 236 -5.25 3.64 -1.72
CA THR A 236 -4.95 2.62 -0.71
C THR A 236 -4.11 1.51 -1.31
N ILE A 237 -2.97 1.21 -0.69
CA ILE A 237 -2.15 0.05 -1.04
C ILE A 237 -2.64 -1.14 -0.23
N THR A 238 -2.93 -2.25 -0.90
CA THR A 238 -3.54 -3.44 -0.32
C THR A 238 -2.97 -4.72 -0.97
N THR A 239 -3.51 -5.90 -0.65
CA THR A 239 -3.21 -7.10 -1.42
C THR A 239 -3.95 -7.10 -2.75
N SER A 240 -3.40 -7.73 -3.79
CA SER A 240 -3.99 -7.72 -5.13
C SER A 240 -5.43 -8.28 -5.21
N PHE A 241 -5.86 -9.00 -4.17
CA PHE A 241 -7.16 -9.64 -4.09
C PHE A 241 -8.14 -9.08 -3.04
N ALA A 242 -7.70 -8.15 -2.18
CA ALA A 242 -8.51 -7.67 -1.05
C ALA A 242 -9.86 -7.09 -1.49
N GLN A 243 -9.88 -6.28 -2.55
CA GLN A 243 -11.11 -5.60 -2.96
C GLN A 243 -12.20 -6.57 -3.43
N TYR A 244 -11.85 -7.73 -4.00
CA TYR A 244 -12.85 -8.71 -4.45
C TYR A 244 -13.65 -9.27 -3.27
N GLN A 245 -12.99 -9.60 -2.15
CA GLN A 245 -13.68 -10.09 -0.95
C GLN A 245 -14.49 -8.99 -0.27
N GLU A 246 -13.97 -7.76 -0.20
CA GLU A 246 -14.71 -6.62 0.36
C GLU A 246 -15.98 -6.32 -0.45
N ASN A 247 -15.90 -6.35 -1.77
CA ASN A 247 -17.07 -6.21 -2.65
C ASN A 247 -18.11 -7.31 -2.36
N ILE A 248 -17.69 -8.57 -2.23
CA ILE A 248 -18.59 -9.68 -1.92
C ILE A 248 -19.27 -9.47 -0.56
N GLU A 249 -18.53 -9.04 0.46
CA GLU A 249 -19.09 -8.72 1.78
C GLU A 249 -20.13 -7.60 1.68
N LEU A 250 -19.78 -6.47 1.05
CA LEU A 250 -20.68 -5.34 0.84
C LEU A 250 -21.96 -5.74 0.09
N PHE A 251 -21.86 -6.55 -0.97
CA PHE A 251 -23.04 -7.00 -1.72
C PHE A 251 -23.97 -7.85 -0.85
N ASN A 252 -23.43 -8.75 -0.03
CA ASN A 252 -24.25 -9.55 0.88
C ASN A 252 -24.95 -8.67 1.94
N ASP A 253 -24.28 -7.64 2.44
CA ASP A 253 -24.85 -6.73 3.42
C ASP A 253 -25.91 -5.80 2.81
N ILE A 254 -25.68 -5.31 1.59
CA ILE A 254 -26.67 -4.52 0.84
C ILE A 254 -27.91 -5.35 0.52
N ILE A 255 -27.75 -6.60 0.08
CA ILE A 255 -28.88 -7.51 -0.16
C ILE A 255 -29.71 -7.66 1.13
N GLN A 256 -29.06 -7.91 2.26
CA GLN A 256 -29.75 -8.01 3.56
C GLN A 256 -30.46 -6.71 3.96
N ALA A 257 -29.87 -5.55 3.67
CA ALA A 257 -30.48 -4.25 3.93
C ALA A 257 -31.74 -4.05 3.06
N LEU A 258 -31.66 -4.37 1.77
CA LEU A 258 -32.78 -4.29 0.82
C LEU A 258 -33.92 -5.25 1.19
N GLU A 259 -33.61 -6.50 1.57
CA GLU A 259 -34.60 -7.49 2.02
C GLU A 259 -35.36 -7.04 3.28
N LYS A 260 -34.71 -6.24 4.14
CA LYS A 260 -35.32 -5.62 5.33
C LYS A 260 -36.00 -4.28 5.05
N GLY A 261 -35.93 -3.78 3.81
CA GLY A 261 -36.41 -2.45 3.44
C GLY A 261 -35.59 -1.29 4.03
N ASN A 262 -34.36 -1.53 4.48
CA ASN A 262 -33.48 -0.50 5.02
C ASN A 262 -32.68 0.18 3.90
N ILE A 263 -33.27 1.20 3.28
CA ILE A 263 -32.69 1.94 2.15
C ILE A 263 -31.80 3.11 2.62
N SER A 264 -31.74 3.37 3.93
CA SER A 264 -31.13 4.59 4.46
C SER A 264 -29.66 4.79 4.03
N ASN A 265 -29.23 6.05 4.03
CA ASN A 265 -27.83 6.45 3.97
C ASN A 265 -27.25 6.68 5.38
N ASP A 266 -27.92 6.13 6.40
CA ASP A 266 -27.45 6.05 7.77
C ASP A 266 -27.02 4.61 8.06
N LYS A 267 -26.16 4.47 9.07
CA LYS A 267 -25.49 3.24 9.50
C LYS A 267 -26.24 1.94 9.14
N ASP A 268 -25.56 1.09 8.36
CA ASP A 268 -26.00 -0.24 7.92
C ASP A 268 -27.18 -0.24 6.91
N GLY A 269 -27.52 0.93 6.34
CA GLY A 269 -28.49 1.05 5.25
C GLY A 269 -27.89 0.75 3.88
N ALA A 270 -28.73 0.36 2.92
CA ALA A 270 -28.27 -0.05 1.59
C ALA A 270 -27.44 1.03 0.88
N LEU A 271 -27.80 2.30 1.02
CA LEU A 271 -27.05 3.42 0.43
C LEU A 271 -25.77 3.75 1.21
N ASP A 272 -25.81 3.65 2.54
CA ASP A 272 -24.61 3.79 3.39
C ASP A 272 -23.56 2.72 3.08
N LEU A 273 -23.98 1.50 2.74
CA LEU A 273 -23.06 0.45 2.33
C LEU A 273 -22.61 0.61 0.87
N ALA A 274 -23.53 1.00 -0.02
CA ALA A 274 -23.25 1.05 -1.46
C ALA A 274 -22.14 2.02 -1.85
N TRP A 275 -21.95 3.13 -1.13
CA TRP A 275 -20.88 4.08 -1.51
C TRP A 275 -19.48 3.49 -1.36
N HIS A 276 -19.29 2.51 -0.47
CA HIS A 276 -18.02 1.82 -0.25
C HIS A 276 -17.64 0.83 -1.38
N ILE A 277 -18.59 0.44 -2.23
CA ILE A 277 -18.35 -0.53 -3.30
C ILE A 277 -17.19 -0.08 -4.19
N ASN A 278 -16.38 -1.04 -4.63
CA ASN A 278 -15.22 -0.83 -5.48
C ASN A 278 -14.22 0.18 -4.86
N GLY A 279 -13.93 0.03 -3.57
CA GLY A 279 -12.99 0.90 -2.85
C GLY A 279 -13.47 2.34 -2.76
N GLY A 280 -14.78 2.58 -2.74
CA GLY A 280 -15.37 3.91 -2.70
C GLY A 280 -15.69 4.55 -4.06
N SER A 281 -15.41 3.86 -5.18
CA SER A 281 -15.69 4.38 -6.53
C SER A 281 -17.16 4.68 -6.75
N GLU A 282 -18.01 3.90 -6.11
CA GLU A 282 -19.46 3.96 -6.30
C GLU A 282 -20.06 5.28 -5.78
N TYR A 283 -19.40 5.92 -4.80
CA TYR A 283 -19.77 7.25 -4.28
C TYR A 283 -19.93 8.28 -5.41
N GLY A 284 -19.11 8.22 -6.45
CA GLY A 284 -19.20 9.17 -7.56
C GLY A 284 -20.54 9.14 -8.30
N PHE A 285 -21.29 8.04 -8.28
CA PHE A 285 -22.60 7.92 -8.94
C PHE A 285 -23.73 8.60 -8.15
N TYR A 286 -23.49 9.06 -6.92
CA TYR A 286 -24.44 9.89 -6.16
C TYR A 286 -24.52 11.30 -6.73
N ASP A 287 -23.38 11.85 -7.17
CA ASP A 287 -23.25 13.27 -7.53
C ASP A 287 -23.03 13.49 -9.03
N PHE A 288 -22.47 12.50 -9.75
CA PHE A 288 -22.04 12.65 -11.13
C PHE A 288 -22.71 11.66 -12.08
N SER A 289 -22.74 12.02 -13.37
CA SER A 289 -23.32 11.17 -14.41
C SER A 289 -22.58 9.83 -14.55
N VAL A 290 -23.30 8.79 -14.95
CA VAL A 290 -22.73 7.47 -15.25
C VAL A 290 -21.55 7.57 -16.21
N GLU A 291 -21.66 8.40 -17.25
CA GLU A 291 -20.58 8.60 -18.23
C GLU A 291 -19.29 9.14 -17.57
N SER A 292 -19.42 10.11 -16.66
CA SER A 292 -18.29 10.75 -15.99
C SER A 292 -17.56 9.76 -15.08
N ASN A 293 -18.32 9.00 -14.28
CA ASN A 293 -17.76 7.99 -13.38
C ASN A 293 -17.08 6.85 -14.15
N LEU A 294 -17.74 6.30 -15.18
CA LEU A 294 -17.13 5.27 -16.01
C LEU A 294 -15.88 5.76 -16.73
N ARG A 295 -15.81 7.05 -17.10
CA ARG A 295 -14.58 7.66 -17.67
C ARG A 295 -13.47 7.75 -16.63
N ALA A 296 -13.79 8.09 -15.39
CA ALA A 296 -12.85 8.14 -14.28
C ALA A 296 -12.35 6.76 -13.85
N GLN A 297 -13.16 5.70 -14.00
CA GLN A 297 -12.70 4.31 -13.77
C GLN A 297 -11.78 3.84 -14.89
N ARG A 298 -12.11 4.12 -16.16
CA ARG A 298 -11.32 3.69 -17.34
C ARG A 298 -9.88 4.20 -17.34
N ARG A 299 -9.57 5.33 -16.71
CA ARG A 299 -8.19 5.84 -16.66
C ARG A 299 -7.27 5.02 -15.75
N LEU A 300 -7.84 4.20 -14.85
CA LEU A 300 -7.08 3.50 -13.81
C LEU A 300 -6.51 2.15 -14.30
N SER A 301 -7.11 1.55 -15.32
CA SER A 301 -6.70 0.23 -15.83
C SER A 301 -5.95 0.32 -17.15
N GLU A 302 -4.93 -0.53 -17.31
CA GLU A 302 -4.16 -0.68 -18.54
C GLU A 302 -5.03 -1.18 -19.71
N GLU A 303 -6.04 -2.03 -19.43
CA GLU A 303 -6.95 -2.57 -20.45
C GLU A 303 -7.72 -1.45 -21.19
N THR A 304 -8.09 -0.40 -20.46
CA THR A 304 -8.95 0.69 -20.96
C THR A 304 -8.19 1.98 -21.23
N ASN A 305 -6.93 2.09 -20.79
CA ASN A 305 -6.07 3.26 -20.94
C ASN A 305 -4.60 2.84 -21.21
N PRO A 306 -4.34 2.09 -22.29
CA PRO A 306 -3.05 1.45 -22.51
C PRO A 306 -1.94 2.47 -22.78
N ASN A 307 -0.74 2.20 -22.29
CA ASN A 307 0.46 3.04 -22.38
C ASN A 307 0.36 4.38 -21.66
N ASN A 308 -0.69 4.62 -20.88
CA ASN A 308 -0.79 5.77 -20.00
C ASN A 308 -0.31 5.35 -18.61
N VAL A 309 1.00 5.46 -18.40
CA VAL A 309 1.66 5.01 -17.17
C VAL A 309 1.12 5.82 -16.00
N PHE A 310 0.24 5.18 -15.23
CA PHE A 310 -0.30 5.67 -13.98
C PHE A 310 0.30 4.81 -12.85
N TRP A 311 0.43 5.34 -11.64
CA TRP A 311 1.11 4.60 -10.55
C TRP A 311 0.38 3.31 -10.15
N THR A 312 -0.89 3.18 -10.54
CA THR A 312 -1.69 1.98 -10.33
C THR A 312 -1.82 1.04 -11.53
N THR A 313 -1.17 1.36 -12.66
CA THR A 313 -1.11 0.47 -13.83
C THR A 313 -0.73 -0.95 -13.40
N ASN A 314 -1.51 -1.95 -13.83
CA ASN A 314 -1.37 -3.37 -13.50
C ASN A 314 -1.53 -3.74 -12.01
N ARG A 315 -2.05 -2.83 -11.18
CA ARG A 315 -2.35 -3.08 -9.75
C ARG A 315 -3.81 -2.85 -9.39
N GLN A 316 -4.67 -2.70 -10.37
CA GLN A 316 -6.11 -2.53 -10.18
C GLN A 316 -6.82 -3.87 -10.08
N PHE A 317 -7.98 -3.86 -9.41
CA PHE A 317 -8.95 -4.95 -9.44
C PHE A 317 -9.98 -4.74 -10.56
N LYS A 318 -10.70 -5.80 -10.93
CA LYS A 318 -11.84 -5.69 -11.85
C LYS A 318 -13.07 -5.15 -11.13
N PHE A 319 -13.47 -3.92 -11.49
CA PHE A 319 -14.65 -3.26 -10.95
C PHE A 319 -15.92 -4.11 -11.09
N ALA A 320 -16.69 -4.19 -10.02
CA ALA A 320 -18.04 -4.73 -10.05
C ALA A 320 -19.01 -3.71 -10.67
N LYS A 321 -19.92 -4.17 -11.53
CA LYS A 321 -20.81 -3.31 -12.32
C LYS A 321 -22.17 -3.11 -11.64
N THR A 322 -22.16 -2.57 -10.44
CA THR A 322 -23.37 -2.44 -9.59
C THR A 322 -24.11 -1.12 -9.70
N TYR A 323 -23.56 -0.10 -10.37
CA TYR A 323 -24.21 1.21 -10.53
C TYR A 323 -25.66 1.17 -11.05
N PRO A 324 -26.10 0.24 -11.93
CA PRO A 324 -27.50 0.17 -12.31
C PRO A 324 -28.41 -0.18 -11.13
N ALA A 325 -27.93 -1.02 -10.19
CA ALA A 325 -28.66 -1.33 -8.97
C ALA A 325 -28.75 -0.11 -8.05
N LEU A 326 -27.63 0.60 -7.86
CA LEU A 326 -27.61 1.83 -7.06
C LEU A 326 -28.62 2.87 -7.58
N LEU A 327 -28.64 3.11 -8.90
CA LEU A 327 -29.59 4.04 -9.51
C LEU A 327 -31.04 3.57 -9.37
N GLY A 328 -31.29 2.26 -9.50
CA GLY A 328 -32.60 1.66 -9.24
C GLY A 328 -33.06 1.86 -7.79
N ILE A 329 -32.15 1.76 -6.82
CA ILE A 329 -32.45 2.07 -5.41
C ILE A 329 -32.88 3.53 -5.26
N PHE A 330 -32.18 4.48 -5.88
CA PHE A 330 -32.56 5.90 -5.84
C PHE A 330 -33.95 6.16 -6.41
N GLU A 331 -34.27 5.57 -7.57
CA GLU A 331 -35.59 5.72 -8.22
C GLU A 331 -36.74 5.15 -7.38
N LYS A 332 -36.43 4.15 -6.54
CA LYS A 332 -37.41 3.44 -5.70
C LYS A 332 -37.46 3.95 -4.26
N ALA A 333 -36.50 4.76 -3.82
CA ALA A 333 -36.35 5.17 -2.42
C ALA A 333 -37.58 5.89 -1.85
N GLU A 334 -38.34 6.61 -2.67
CA GLU A 334 -39.55 7.34 -2.26
C GLU A 334 -40.86 6.54 -2.47
N GLN A 335 -40.79 5.31 -2.99
CA GLN A 335 -41.98 4.50 -3.27
C GLN A 335 -42.54 3.88 -1.99
N GLU A 336 -43.86 3.72 -1.92
CA GLU A 336 -44.52 3.00 -0.84
C GLU A 336 -44.40 1.48 -1.09
N ASN A 337 -43.62 0.78 -0.26
CA ASN A 337 -43.26 -0.65 -0.41
C ASN A 337 -42.50 -0.96 -1.72
N PRO A 338 -41.28 -0.43 -1.90
CA PRO A 338 -40.49 -0.69 -3.10
C PRO A 338 -40.13 -2.17 -3.24
N ASP A 339 -40.14 -2.65 -4.48
CA ASP A 339 -39.63 -3.98 -4.85
C ASP A 339 -38.20 -3.87 -5.39
N PHE A 340 -37.27 -4.50 -4.70
CA PHE A 340 -35.84 -4.50 -5.03
C PHE A 340 -35.34 -5.79 -5.68
N ALA A 341 -36.23 -6.65 -6.19
CA ALA A 341 -35.83 -7.94 -6.77
C ALA A 341 -34.80 -7.78 -7.90
N ASP A 342 -34.94 -6.77 -8.75
CA ASP A 342 -34.01 -6.52 -9.85
C ASP A 342 -32.63 -6.04 -9.35
N GLU A 343 -32.59 -5.14 -8.37
CA GLU A 343 -31.35 -4.64 -7.76
C GLU A 343 -30.61 -5.75 -7.02
N ILE A 344 -31.35 -6.57 -6.25
CA ILE A 344 -30.80 -7.75 -5.55
C ILE A 344 -30.21 -8.73 -6.56
N ASN A 345 -30.88 -8.98 -7.69
CA ASN A 345 -30.36 -9.88 -8.74
C ASN A 345 -29.02 -9.38 -9.31
N ILE A 346 -28.85 -8.07 -9.50
CA ILE A 346 -27.58 -7.48 -9.96
C ILE A 346 -26.47 -7.75 -8.94
N TYR A 347 -26.71 -7.50 -7.66
CA TYR A 347 -25.72 -7.80 -6.62
C TYR A 347 -25.38 -9.30 -6.54
N GLN A 348 -26.38 -10.18 -6.67
CA GLN A 348 -26.16 -11.63 -6.69
C GLN A 348 -25.36 -12.11 -7.91
N GLU A 349 -25.54 -11.48 -9.07
CA GLU A 349 -24.74 -11.76 -10.26
C GLU A 349 -23.29 -11.28 -10.07
N GLU A 350 -23.12 -10.07 -9.53
CA GLU A 350 -21.79 -9.52 -9.27
C GLU A 350 -21.04 -10.27 -8.17
N ILE A 351 -21.71 -10.84 -7.15
CA ILE A 351 -21.06 -11.78 -6.21
C ILE A 351 -20.38 -12.92 -6.97
N LYS A 352 -21.09 -13.57 -7.91
CA LYS A 352 -20.53 -14.68 -8.70
C LYS A 352 -19.36 -14.23 -9.58
N ASN A 353 -19.46 -13.04 -10.17
CA ASN A 353 -18.38 -12.47 -10.99
C ASN A 353 -17.14 -12.17 -10.12
N GLN A 354 -17.31 -11.55 -8.95
CA GLN A 354 -16.21 -11.26 -8.03
C GLN A 354 -15.61 -12.54 -7.44
N GLU A 355 -16.39 -13.59 -7.18
CA GLU A 355 -15.89 -14.90 -6.77
C GLU A 355 -14.96 -15.52 -7.83
N VAL A 356 -15.33 -15.42 -9.11
CA VAL A 356 -14.47 -15.87 -10.23
C VAL A 356 -13.17 -15.08 -10.26
N TYR A 357 -13.23 -13.75 -10.16
CA TYR A 357 -12.03 -12.90 -10.21
C TYR A 357 -11.13 -13.09 -8.98
N LEU A 358 -11.72 -13.28 -7.80
CA LEU A 358 -10.99 -13.62 -6.59
C LEU A 358 -10.25 -14.96 -6.78
N ASN A 359 -10.90 -15.97 -7.35
CA ASN A 359 -10.27 -17.26 -7.63
C ASN A 359 -9.10 -17.14 -8.62
N GLU A 360 -9.30 -16.42 -9.72
CA GLU A 360 -8.27 -16.17 -10.74
C GLU A 360 -7.04 -15.48 -10.12
N GLU A 361 -7.26 -14.44 -9.31
CA GLU A 361 -6.20 -13.66 -8.69
C GLU A 361 -5.46 -14.46 -7.61
N VAL A 362 -6.19 -15.10 -6.69
CA VAL A 362 -5.59 -15.89 -5.61
C VAL A 362 -4.82 -17.10 -6.17
N THR A 363 -5.27 -17.71 -7.27
CA THR A 363 -4.53 -18.78 -7.94
C THR A 363 -3.17 -18.28 -8.45
N GLN A 364 -3.13 -17.09 -9.05
CA GLN A 364 -1.87 -16.46 -9.48
C GLN A 364 -0.98 -16.10 -8.30
N VAL A 365 -1.56 -15.59 -7.20
CA VAL A 365 -0.84 -15.30 -5.96
C VAL A 365 -0.22 -16.58 -5.37
N ILE A 366 -0.94 -17.70 -5.34
CA ILE A 366 -0.40 -19.01 -4.89
C ILE A 366 0.80 -19.43 -5.74
N GLN A 367 0.69 -19.32 -7.07
CA GLN A 367 1.80 -19.62 -7.98
C GLN A 367 3.00 -18.72 -7.66
N ALA A 368 2.77 -17.42 -7.53
CA ALA A 368 3.80 -16.44 -7.23
C ALA A 368 4.47 -16.67 -5.87
N MET A 369 3.71 -17.07 -4.84
CA MET A 369 4.29 -17.47 -3.56
C MET A 369 5.26 -18.64 -3.70
N ASN A 370 4.90 -19.66 -4.49
CA ASN A 370 5.75 -20.83 -4.71
C ASN A 370 7.02 -20.48 -5.53
N GLU A 371 6.87 -19.68 -6.58
CA GLU A 371 7.99 -19.20 -7.39
C GLU A 371 8.97 -18.34 -6.58
N LEU A 372 8.46 -17.36 -5.83
CA LEU A 372 9.29 -16.55 -4.96
C LEU A 372 9.96 -17.39 -3.87
N THR A 373 9.24 -18.33 -3.26
CA THR A 373 9.82 -19.26 -2.27
C THR A 373 11.04 -19.98 -2.85
N ASN A 374 10.93 -20.52 -4.06
CA ASN A 374 12.05 -21.21 -4.71
C ASN A 374 13.23 -20.27 -4.96
N LYS A 375 12.98 -19.05 -5.46
CA LYS A 375 14.02 -18.03 -5.64
C LYS A 375 14.73 -17.73 -4.31
N LEU A 376 13.97 -17.44 -3.25
CA LEU A 376 14.53 -17.09 -1.94
C LEU A 376 15.36 -18.22 -1.32
N LEU A 377 15.07 -19.49 -1.62
CA LEU A 377 15.86 -20.62 -1.14
C LEU A 377 17.24 -20.74 -1.82
N GLU A 378 17.41 -20.12 -2.99
CA GLU A 378 18.69 -20.04 -3.71
C GLU A 378 19.55 -18.82 -3.29
N TYR A 379 19.04 -17.98 -2.38
CA TYR A 379 19.65 -16.69 -2.08
C TYR A 379 20.97 -16.76 -1.33
#